data_AF-A0A926NHB7-F1
#
_entry.id   AF-A0A926NHB7-F1
#
_cell.length_a   1.000
_cell.length_b   1.000
_cell.length_c   1.000
_cell.angle_alpha   90.00
_cell.angle_beta   90.00
_cell.angle_gamma   90.00
#
_symmetry.space_group_name_H-M   'P 1'
#
loop_
_entity.id
_entity.type
_entity.pdbx_description
1 polymer ?
#
loop_
_entity_poly.entity_id
_entity_poly.type
_entity_poly.pdbx_seq_one_letter_code
_entity_poly.pdbx_strand_id
1 'polypeptide(L)' 'MSIVGVGTNPFNLEITSDGQYVYVVNSQFFNFSGGNTVSVIETKTNRVISTIKVGTDPFTIGITS' A
#
# COMPACT_ATOMS: atom_id res chain seq x y z
N MET A 1 -2.04 -9.83 -17.59
CA MET A 1 -2.56 -9.24 -16.33
C MET A 1 -1.70 -9.79 -15.20
N SER A 2 -0.98 -8.94 -14.47
CA SER A 2 -0.16 -9.37 -13.32
C SER A 2 -0.89 -9.02 -12.02
N ILE A 3 -0.91 -9.94 -11.05
CA ILE A 3 -1.45 -9.70 -9.72
C ILE A 3 -0.27 -9.45 -8.78
N VAL A 4 -0.29 -8.33 -8.07
CA VAL A 4 0.71 -7.99 -7.05
C VAL A 4 0.10 -8.22 -5.68
N GLY A 5 0.61 -9.21 -4.94
CA GLY A 5 0.23 -9.43 -3.56
C GLY A 5 0.76 -8.32 -2.66
N VAL A 6 -0.08 -7.82 -1.76
CA VAL A 6 0.24 -6.78 -0.77
C VAL A 6 -0.08 -7.27 0.65
N GLY A 7 -0.10 -6.38 1.64
CA GLY A 7 -0.44 -6.71 3.03
C GLY A 7 -1.92 -7.08 3.23
N THR A 8 -2.30 -7.25 4.48
CA THR A 8 -3.67 -7.65 4.85
C THR A 8 -4.67 -6.53 4.61
N ASN A 9 -5.82 -6.86 4.02
CA ASN A 9 -6.96 -5.97 3.86
C ASN A 9 -6.60 -4.62 3.20
N PRO A 10 -6.16 -4.65 1.91
CA PRO A 10 -5.87 -3.44 1.17
C PRO A 10 -7.14 -2.59 1.02
N PHE A 11 -7.05 -1.32 1.40
CA PHE A 11 -8.21 -0.43 1.48
C PHE A 11 -8.15 0.75 0.52
N ASN A 12 -6.96 1.35 0.35
CA ASN A 12 -6.76 2.51 -0.52
C ASN A 12 -5.39 2.42 -1.22
N LEU A 13 -5.21 3.18 -2.30
CA LEU A 13 -3.92 3.31 -2.97
C LEU A 13 -3.75 4.71 -3.58
N GLU A 14 -2.49 5.11 -3.75
CA GLU A 14 -2.11 6.29 -4.51
C GLU A 14 -0.84 6.03 -5.31
N ILE A 15 -0.68 6.73 -6.43
CA ILE A 15 0.46 6.61 -7.34
C ILE A 15 1.27 7.90 -7.34
N THR A 16 2.60 7.80 -7.38
CA THR A 16 3.46 8.97 -7.54
C THR A 16 3.19 9.68 -8.86
N SER A 17 3.42 10.99 -8.93
CA SER A 17 3.16 11.79 -10.14
C SER A 17 4.01 11.36 -11.35
N ASP A 18 5.18 10.76 -11.10
CA ASP A 18 6.05 10.17 -12.11
C ASP A 18 5.66 8.72 -12.49
N GLY A 19 4.67 8.14 -11.83
CA GLY A 19 4.17 6.79 -12.06
C GLY A 19 5.12 5.67 -11.63
N GLN A 20 6.23 5.96 -10.95
CA GLN A 20 7.24 4.94 -10.61
C GLN A 20 6.80 4.04 -9.45
N TYR A 21 5.99 4.56 -8.53
CA TYR A 21 5.60 3.85 -7.33
C TYR A 21 4.10 3.93 -7.06
N VAL A 22 3.52 2.81 -6.62
CA VAL A 22 2.17 2.74 -6.05
C VAL A 22 2.30 2.42 -4.58
N TYR A 23 1.60 3.18 -3.74
CA TYR A 23 1.51 2.98 -2.31
C TYR A 23 0.12 2.43 -1.99
N VAL A 24 0.06 1.27 -1.34
CA VAL A 24 -1.20 0.61 -0.95
C VAL A 24 -1.33 0.62 0.55
N VAL A 25 -2.42 1.20 1.05
CA VAL A 25 -2.76 1.21 2.47
C VAL A 25 -3.40 -0.12 2.84
N ASN A 26 -2.77 -0.84 3.76
CA ASN A 26 -3.25 -2.10 4.32
C ASN A 26 -3.86 -1.83 5.69
N SER A 27 -5.19 -1.83 5.76
CA SER A 27 -5.96 -1.40 6.92
C SER A 27 -6.33 -2.57 7.82
N GLN A 28 -6.54 -2.31 9.11
CA GLN A 28 -7.04 -3.33 10.05
C GLN A 28 -8.56 -3.26 10.23
N PHE A 29 -9.26 -2.42 9.46
CA PHE A 29 -10.72 -2.27 9.53
C PHE A 29 -11.41 -3.63 9.53
N PHE A 30 -12.47 -3.81 10.34
CA PHE A 30 -13.10 -5.12 10.63
C PHE A 30 -12.25 -6.13 11.41
N ASN A 31 -11.24 -5.68 12.17
CA ASN A 31 -10.41 -6.51 13.06
C ASN A 31 -9.51 -7.53 12.32
N PHE A 32 -9.06 -7.22 11.10
CA PHE A 32 -8.06 -8.05 10.43
C PHE A 32 -6.68 -7.91 11.10
N SER A 33 -6.08 -9.04 11.47
CA SER A 33 -4.71 -9.07 12.00
C SER A 33 -3.67 -8.84 10.90
N GLY A 34 -2.62 -8.08 11.22
CA GLY A 34 -1.53 -7.80 10.28
C GLY A 34 -1.79 -6.63 9.30
N GLY A 35 -2.87 -5.86 9.51
CA GLY A 35 -3.02 -4.51 8.93
C GLY A 35 -2.01 -3.51 9.53
N ASN A 36 -2.24 -2.21 9.35
CA ASN A 36 -1.34 -1.13 9.80
C ASN A 36 -0.01 -1.08 9.05
N THR A 37 -0.06 -1.35 7.74
CA THR A 37 1.12 -1.21 6.89
C THR A 37 0.79 -0.46 5.60
N VAL A 38 1.82 0.04 4.94
CA VAL A 38 1.76 0.55 3.57
C VAL A 38 2.70 -0.29 2.72
N SER A 39 2.19 -0.92 1.66
CA SER A 39 3.01 -1.61 0.66
C SER A 39 3.45 -0.62 -0.42
N VAL A 40 4.75 -0.61 -0.74
CA VAL A 40 5.32 0.18 -1.85
C VAL A 40 5.60 -0.76 -3.01
N ILE A 41 4.98 -0.50 -4.15
CA ILE A 41 5.07 -1.29 -5.37
C ILE A 41 5.85 -0.48 -6.41
N GLU A 42 6.90 -1.08 -6.98
CA GLU A 42 7.55 -0.55 -8.17
C GLU A 42 6.75 -0.96 -9.43
N THR A 43 6.28 0.01 -10.20
CA THR A 43 5.38 -0.23 -11.35
C THR A 43 6.09 -0.92 -12.52
N LYS A 44 7.38 -0.63 -12.71
CA LYS A 44 8.20 -1.22 -13.77
C LYS A 44 8.31 -2.74 -13.66
N THR A 45 8.45 -3.25 -12.44
CA THR A 45 8.64 -4.68 -12.19
C THR A 45 7.40 -5.37 -11.64
N ASN A 46 6.37 -4.61 -11.26
CA ASN A 46 5.17 -5.09 -10.56
C ASN A 46 5.52 -5.87 -9.29
N ARG A 47 6.45 -5.33 -8.48
CA ARG A 47 6.91 -5.97 -7.24
C ARG A 47 6.73 -5.04 -6.05
N VAL A 48 6.33 -5.62 -4.92
CA VAL A 48 6.45 -4.94 -3.63
C VAL A 48 7.93 -4.83 -3.30
N ILE A 49 8.44 -3.60 -3.19
CA ILE A 49 9.84 -3.30 -2.84
C ILE A 49 9.99 -2.93 -1.37
N SER A 50 8.89 -2.58 -0.69
CA SER A 50 8.88 -2.28 0.74
C SER A 50 7.50 -2.48 1.36
N THR A 51 7.50 -2.82 2.65
CA THR A 51 6.30 -2.82 3.50
C THR A 51 6.61 -2.01 4.75
N ILE A 52 5.94 -0.89 4.90
CA ILE A 52 6.20 0.09 5.95
C ILE A 52 5.16 -0.08 7.04
N LYS A 53 5.57 -0.27 8.30
CA LYS A 53 4.65 -0.24 9.44
C LYS A 53 4.22 1.20 9.70
N VAL A 54 2.93 1.40 9.90
CA VAL A 54 2.33 2.72 10.20
C VAL A 54 1.50 2.65 11.48
N GLY A 55 0.80 3.74 11.79
CA GLY A 55 -0.14 3.81 12.89
C GLY A 55 -1.35 2.88 12.71
N THR A 56 -2.21 2.90 13.72
CA THR A 56 -3.39 2.05 13.81
C THR A 56 -4.48 2.49 12.82
N ASP A 57 -5.07 1.51 12.13
CA ASP A 57 -6.20 1.66 11.22
C ASP A 57 -6.01 2.76 10.16
N PRO A 58 -4.98 2.65 9.29
CA PRO A 58 -4.78 3.63 8.25
C PRO A 58 -5.92 3.52 7.21
N PHE A 59 -6.47 4.67 6.80
CA PHE A 59 -7.56 4.73 5.82
C PHE A 59 -7.14 5.33 4.48
N THR A 60 -6.29 6.37 4.51
CA THR A 60 -5.92 7.12 3.32
C THR A 60 -4.43 7.45 3.35
N ILE A 61 -3.89 7.76 2.18
CA ILE A 61 -2.54 8.26 1.98
C ILE A 61 -2.63 9.51 1.09
N GLY A 62 -1.65 10.40 1.23
CA GLY A 62 -1.45 11.55 0.36
C GLY A 62 -0.02 11.58 -0.13
N ILE A 63 0.18 11.73 -1.44
CA ILE A 63 1.49 11.95 -2.04
C ILE A 63 1.65 13.44 -2.35
N THR A 64 2.70 14.04 -1.79
CA THR A 64 3.05 15.44 -2.06
C THR A 64 4.08 15.53 -3.19
N SER A 65 3.96 16.54 -4.03
CA SER A 65 4.89 16.87 -5.12
C SER A 65 6.09 17.70 -4.66
#